data_AF-A0AAP0IVG5-F1
#
_entry.id   AF-A0AAP0IVG5-F1
#
_cell.length_a   1.000
_cell.length_b   1.000
_cell.length_c   1.000
_cell.angle_alpha   90.00
_cell.angle_beta   90.00
_cell.angle_gamma   90.00
#
_symmetry.space_group_name_H-M   'P 1'
#
loop_
_entity.id
_entity.type
_entity.pdbx_description
1 polymer ?
#
loop_
_entity_poly.entity_id
_entity_poly.type
_entity_poly.pdbx_seq_one_letter_code
_entity_poly.pdbx_strand_id
1 'polypeptide(L)'
;MLRRRCNDDCLLAPYFPLEEVESFAIVHKVYGASNVVEEREREDAVKSMVYEARGRLRDPVHASAGVVFHLQKHVQDLLEQLELTRASILESNGQINQLMSSLKNVQYHDHQPKSTIFENGNIVLDDTILGSNLIEFPEECSWDL
;
A
#
# COMPACT_ATOMS: atom_id res chain seq x y z
N MET A 1 7.80 -7.36 34.30
CA MET A 1 6.78 -8.37 34.63
C MET A 1 6.09 -7.95 35.92
N LEU A 2 4.76 -7.86 35.92
CA LEU A 2 4.00 -7.51 37.10
C LEU A 2 4.09 -8.63 38.14
N ARG A 3 4.46 -8.30 39.38
CA ARG A 3 4.52 -9.26 40.50
C ARG A 3 3.20 -9.39 41.26
N ARG A 4 2.12 -8.78 40.76
CA ARG A 4 0.78 -8.86 41.37
C ARG A 4 0.04 -10.10 40.91
N ARG A 5 -0.76 -10.69 41.80
CA ARG A 5 -1.64 -11.81 41.46
C ARG A 5 -2.76 -11.32 40.52
N CYS A 6 -3.10 -12.14 39.53
CA CYS A 6 -4.27 -11.94 38.68
C CYS A 6 -5.51 -12.43 39.46
N ASN A 7 -6.49 -11.55 39.69
CA ASN A 7 -7.79 -11.91 40.26
C ASN A 7 -8.83 -12.00 39.14
N ASP A 8 -10.03 -12.50 39.44
CA ASP A 8 -11.10 -12.70 38.44
C ASP A 8 -11.48 -11.40 37.69
N ASP A 9 -11.29 -10.23 38.30
CA ASP A 9 -11.55 -8.91 37.70
C ASP A 9 -10.35 -8.30 36.94
N CYS A 10 -9.36 -9.10 36.54
CA CYS A 10 -8.18 -8.58 35.87
C CYS A 10 -8.49 -8.07 34.45
N LEU A 11 -8.43 -6.75 34.28
CA LEU A 11 -8.69 -6.07 33.00
C LEU A 11 -7.75 -6.47 31.84
N LEU A 12 -6.58 -7.05 32.15
CA LEU A 12 -5.60 -7.47 31.16
C LEU A 12 -5.73 -8.95 30.77
N ALA A 13 -6.37 -9.77 31.60
CA ALA A 13 -6.42 -11.23 31.41
C ALA A 13 -7.07 -11.66 30.09
N PRO A 14 -8.13 -11.01 29.59
CA PRO A 14 -8.71 -11.37 28.28
C PRO A 14 -7.78 -11.12 27.08
N TYR A 15 -6.82 -10.20 27.20
CA TYR A 15 -6.00 -9.74 26.07
C TYR A 15 -4.56 -10.27 26.09
N PHE A 16 -4.12 -10.86 27.21
CA PHE A 16 -2.80 -11.46 27.37
C PHE A 16 -2.94 -12.86 27.96
N PRO A 17 -3.33 -13.85 27.14
CA PRO A 17 -3.44 -15.24 27.58
C PRO A 17 -2.06 -15.82 27.93
N LEU A 18 -2.05 -16.98 28.60
CA LEU A 18 -0.82 -17.60 29.09
C LEU A 18 0.12 -18.06 27.96
N GLU A 19 -0.43 -18.25 26.76
CA GLU A 19 0.30 -18.57 25.54
C GLU A 19 1.09 -17.36 25.01
N GLU A 20 0.69 -16.14 25.37
CA GLU A 20 1.24 -14.88 24.87
C GLU A 20 1.99 -14.06 25.95
N VAL A 21 2.65 -14.75 26.89
CA VAL A 21 3.41 -14.11 27.98
C VAL A 21 4.49 -13.16 27.44
N GLU A 22 5.08 -13.47 26.29
CA GLU A 22 6.07 -12.62 25.64
C GLU A 22 5.46 -11.29 25.15
N SER A 23 4.27 -11.32 24.54
CA SER A 23 3.53 -10.13 24.11
C SER A 23 3.35 -9.17 25.29
N PHE A 24 2.92 -9.70 26.45
CA PHE A 24 2.76 -8.89 27.66
C PHE A 24 4.09 -8.32 28.17
N ALA A 25 5.15 -9.13 28.19
CA ALA A 25 6.46 -8.69 28.66
C ALA A 25 7.04 -7.55 27.80
N ILE A 26 6.85 -7.65 26.48
CA ILE A 26 7.30 -6.67 25.49
C ILE A 26 6.51 -5.36 25.65
N VAL A 27 5.18 -5.43 25.69
CA VAL A 27 4.32 -4.24 25.91
C VAL A 27 4.65 -3.57 27.23
N HIS A 28 4.77 -4.34 28.31
CA HIS A 28 5.14 -3.81 29.62
C HIS A 28 6.52 -3.13 29.63
N LYS A 29 7.49 -3.67 28.86
CA LYS A 29 8.83 -3.08 28.77
C LYS A 29 8.82 -1.73 28.06
N VAL A 30 7.97 -1.56 27.05
CA VAL A 30 7.93 -0.37 26.19
C VAL A 30 6.96 0.70 26.69
N TYR A 31 5.76 0.31 27.13
CA TYR A 31 4.68 1.23 27.53
C TYR A 31 4.46 1.31 29.05
N GLY A 32 5.00 0.35 29.81
CA GLY A 32 4.69 0.21 31.24
C GLY A 32 3.29 -0.37 31.49
N ALA A 33 2.94 -0.55 32.76
CA ALA A 33 1.70 -1.23 33.16
C ALA A 33 0.46 -0.33 33.24
N SER A 34 0.64 0.99 33.37
CA SER A 34 -0.46 1.93 33.64
C SER A 34 -1.15 2.50 32.41
N ASN A 35 -0.60 2.27 31.20
CA ASN A 35 -1.12 2.86 29.95
C ASN A 35 -1.99 1.90 29.12
N VAL A 36 -2.28 0.70 29.61
CA VAL A 36 -2.82 -0.40 28.78
C VAL A 36 -4.38 -0.48 28.81
N VAL A 37 -5.12 0.40 29.51
CA VAL A 37 -6.46 0.00 30.03
C VAL A 37 -7.65 0.97 29.85
N GLU A 38 -7.59 1.99 28.98
CA GLU A 38 -8.70 2.97 28.85
C GLU A 38 -9.28 3.10 27.41
N GLU A 39 -9.27 2.05 26.60
CA GLU A 39 -9.86 2.09 25.24
C GLU A 39 -11.21 1.38 25.17
N ARG A 40 -12.12 1.83 24.30
CA ARG A 40 -13.38 1.11 23.95
C ARG A 40 -13.11 -0.12 23.07
N GLU A 41 -12.02 -0.10 22.32
CA GLU A 41 -11.58 -1.17 21.39
C GLU A 41 -10.31 -1.84 21.93
N ARG A 42 -10.40 -2.37 23.15
CA ARG A 42 -9.25 -2.90 23.90
C ARG A 42 -8.49 -4.00 23.16
N GLU A 43 -9.16 -4.82 22.35
CA GLU A 43 -8.52 -5.91 21.63
C GLU A 43 -7.56 -5.39 20.55
N ASP A 44 -8.04 -4.53 19.66
CA ASP A 44 -7.22 -3.99 18.57
C ASP A 44 -6.17 -3.00 19.07
N ALA A 45 -6.47 -2.27 20.15
CA ALA A 45 -5.49 -1.47 20.87
C ALA A 45 -4.34 -2.35 21.39
N VAL A 46 -4.63 -3.48 22.05
CA VAL A 46 -3.59 -4.39 22.55
C VAL A 46 -2.79 -4.99 21.40
N LYS A 47 -3.42 -5.43 20.31
CA LYS A 47 -2.70 -5.94 19.11
C LYS A 47 -1.75 -4.88 18.56
N SER A 48 -2.21 -3.63 18.45
CA SER A 48 -1.40 -2.50 17.97
C SER A 48 -0.23 -2.20 18.91
N MET A 49 -0.46 -2.18 20.23
CA MET A 49 0.59 -1.98 21.22
C MET A 49 1.65 -3.09 21.16
N VAL A 50 1.25 -4.35 20.96
CA VAL A 50 2.18 -5.48 20.79
C VAL A 50 3.02 -5.30 19.53
N TYR A 51 2.40 -4.95 18.41
CA TYR A 51 3.10 -4.68 17.14
C TYR A 51 4.14 -3.56 17.31
N GLU A 52 3.73 -2.41 17.85
CA GLU A 52 4.61 -1.26 18.05
C GLU A 52 5.73 -1.54 19.05
N ALA A 53 5.43 -2.23 20.16
CA ALA A 53 6.44 -2.60 21.15
C ALA A 53 7.49 -3.54 20.55
N ARG A 54 7.08 -4.53 19.75
CA ARG A 54 8.01 -5.39 18.99
C ARG A 54 8.86 -4.57 18.03
N GLY A 55 8.25 -3.60 17.34
CA GLY A 55 8.94 -2.65 16.48
C GLY A 55 10.04 -1.88 17.21
N ARG A 56 9.72 -1.30 18.38
CA ARG A 56 10.69 -0.56 19.22
C ARG A 56 11.83 -1.41 19.78
N LEU A 57 11.63 -2.72 19.95
CA LEU A 57 12.71 -3.62 20.35
C LEU A 57 13.70 -3.89 19.21
N ARG A 58 13.22 -3.94 17.97
CA ARG A 58 14.07 -4.15 16.79
C ARG A 58 14.76 -2.86 16.35
N ASP A 59 14.02 -1.75 16.35
CA ASP A 59 14.53 -0.42 16.03
C ASP A 59 14.08 0.58 17.11
N PRO A 60 14.94 0.86 18.10
CA PRO A 60 14.63 1.79 19.18
C PRO A 60 14.45 3.25 18.73
N VAL A 61 14.91 3.60 17.53
CA VAL A 61 14.91 4.97 17.03
C VAL A 61 13.69 5.22 16.15
N HIS A 62 13.44 4.37 15.15
CA HIS A 62 12.38 4.62 14.17
C HIS A 62 11.19 3.67 14.30
N ALA A 63 11.36 2.46 14.85
CA ALA A 63 10.28 1.49 15.08
C ALA A 63 9.25 1.41 13.92
N SER A 64 7.96 1.61 14.21
CA SER A 64 6.88 1.64 13.22
C SER A 64 6.99 2.83 12.23
N ALA A 65 7.54 3.97 12.64
CA ALA A 65 7.76 5.10 11.74
C ALA A 65 8.77 4.77 10.63
N GLY A 66 9.76 3.93 10.90
CA GLY A 66 10.68 3.42 9.88
C GLY A 66 9.96 2.56 8.84
N VAL A 67 9.05 1.69 9.26
CA VAL A 67 8.22 0.87 8.36
C VAL A 67 7.33 1.75 7.50
N VAL A 68 6.66 2.75 8.10
CA VAL A 68 5.84 3.73 7.38
C VAL A 68 6.66 4.47 6.32
N PHE A 69 7.84 4.96 6.69
CA PHE A 69 8.73 5.65 5.77
C PHE A 69 9.15 4.76 4.59
N HIS A 70 9.51 3.51 4.85
CA HIS A 70 9.88 2.55 3.80
C HIS A 70 8.72 2.28 2.84
N LEU A 71 7.51 2.10 3.37
CA LEU A 71 6.32 1.88 2.54
C LEU A 71 5.99 3.12 1.69
N GLN A 72 6.05 4.31 2.29
CA GLN A 72 5.86 5.56 1.55
C GLN A 72 6.88 5.72 0.42
N LYS A 73 8.15 5.38 0.67
CA LYS A 73 9.18 5.38 -0.36
C LYS A 73 8.87 4.39 -1.48
N HIS A 74 8.48 3.15 -1.16
CA HIS A 74 8.13 2.17 -2.18
C HIS A 74 6.93 2.60 -3.03
N VAL A 75 5.92 3.22 -2.42
CA VAL A 75 4.80 3.81 -3.17
C VAL A 75 5.32 4.89 -4.14
N GLN A 76 6.20 5.77 -3.68
CA GLN A 76 6.78 6.82 -4.53
C GLN A 76 7.60 6.25 -5.69
N ASP A 77 8.46 5.26 -5.43
CA ASP A 77 9.30 4.62 -6.44
C ASP A 77 8.43 3.91 -7.50
N LEU A 78 7.32 3.28 -7.08
CA LEU A 78 6.36 2.63 -8.00
C LEU A 78 5.58 3.65 -8.84
N LEU A 79 5.19 4.78 -8.26
CA LEU A 79 4.54 5.87 -9.00
C LEU A 79 5.49 6.44 -10.07
N GLU A 80 6.76 6.65 -9.74
CA GLU A 80 7.77 7.11 -10.71
C GLU A 80 7.94 6.11 -11.86
N GLN A 81 8.02 4.81 -11.56
CA GLN A 81 8.12 3.77 -12.59
C GLN A 81 6.89 3.75 -13.51
N LEU A 82 5.70 3.98 -12.96
CA LEU A 82 4.47 4.06 -13.74
C LEU A 82 4.50 5.26 -14.69
N GLU A 83 4.93 6.43 -14.21
CA GLU A 83 5.06 7.63 -15.03
C GLU A 83 6.06 7.44 -16.17
N LEU A 84 7.24 6.87 -15.88
CA LEU A 84 8.27 6.55 -16.88
C LEU A 84 7.74 5.58 -17.94
N THR A 85 7.05 4.52 -17.51
CA THR A 85 6.46 3.53 -18.43
C THR A 85 5.40 4.17 -19.31
N ARG A 86 4.54 5.03 -18.74
CA ARG A 86 3.51 5.75 -19.48
C ARG A 86 4.11 6.68 -20.53
N ALA A 87 5.16 7.41 -20.18
CA ALA A 87 5.89 8.28 -21.12
C ALA A 87 6.49 7.47 -22.28
N SER A 88 7.11 6.32 -21.98
CA SER A 88 7.69 5.43 -23.01
C SER A 88 6.64 4.87 -23.97
N ILE A 89 5.44 4.54 -23.47
CA ILE A 89 4.30 4.12 -24.30
C ILE A 89 3.85 5.25 -25.24
N LEU A 90 3.71 6.47 -24.71
CA LEU A 90 3.30 7.62 -25.51
C LEU A 90 4.32 7.95 -26.61
N GLU A 91 5.61 7.87 -26.29
CA GLU A 91 6.70 8.04 -27.26
C GLU A 91 6.60 6.97 -28.37
N SER A 92 6.49 5.70 -28.00
CA SER A 92 6.39 4.58 -28.94
C SER A 92 5.16 4.74 -29.86
N ASN A 93 4.02 5.13 -29.30
CA ASN A 93 2.81 5.41 -30.07
C ASN A 93 3.00 6.60 -31.03
N GLY A 94 3.71 7.65 -30.60
CA GLY A 94 4.09 8.77 -31.47
C GLY A 94 4.92 8.33 -32.66
N GLN A 95 5.93 7.49 -32.43
CA GLN A 95 6.77 6.92 -33.49
C GLN A 95 5.96 6.04 -34.46
N ILE A 96 5.07 5.18 -33.94
CA ILE A 96 4.15 4.36 -34.77
C ILE A 96 3.27 5.26 -35.63
N ASN A 97 2.69 6.31 -35.07
CA ASN A 97 1.84 7.26 -35.79
C ASN A 97 2.62 8.01 -36.89
N GLN A 98 3.87 8.39 -36.63
CA GLN A 98 4.75 9.02 -37.61
C GLN A 98 5.15 8.05 -38.75
N LEU A 99 5.43 6.79 -38.44
CA LEU A 99 5.69 5.77 -39.45
C LEU A 99 4.45 5.55 -40.32
N MET A 100 3.28 5.41 -39.69
CA MET A 100 1.98 5.26 -40.36
C MET A 100 1.67 6.43 -41.30
N SER A 101 1.94 7.68 -40.92
CA SER A 101 1.73 8.83 -41.79
C SER A 101 2.69 8.82 -42.99
N SER A 102 3.95 8.43 -42.77
CA SER A 102 4.95 8.30 -43.84
C SER A 102 4.56 7.21 -44.85
N LEU A 103 4.08 6.06 -44.39
CA LEU A 103 3.58 4.98 -45.26
C LEU A 103 2.36 5.41 -46.08
N LYS A 104 1.42 6.14 -45.49
CA LYS A 104 0.27 6.70 -46.21
C LYS A 104 0.68 7.68 -47.31
N ASN A 105 1.74 8.46 -47.08
CA ASN A 105 2.26 9.42 -48.07
C ASN A 105 2.97 8.72 -49.25
N VAL A 106 3.64 7.58 -49.02
CA VAL A 106 4.24 6.76 -50.10
C VAL A 106 3.16 6.08 -50.96
N GLN A 107 2.02 5.73 -50.37
CA GLN A 107 0.91 5.08 -51.06
C GLN A 107 0.02 6.05 -51.87
N TYR A 108 0.36 7.36 -51.90
CA TYR A 108 -0.38 8.40 -52.65
C TYR A 108 0.23 8.78 -54.02
N HIS A 109 1.19 8.02 -54.51
CA HIS A 109 1.65 8.09 -55.90
C HIS A 109 1.63 6.70 -56.56
N ASP A 110 0.47 6.04 -56.63
CA ASP A 110 -0.14 5.61 -57.89
C ASP A 110 -1.43 4.80 -57.61
N HIS A 111 -2.47 5.06 -58.40
CA HIS A 111 -3.73 4.31 -58.54
C HIS A 111 -4.79 4.33 -57.41
N GLN A 112 -5.91 5.01 -57.70
CA GLN A 112 -7.25 4.68 -57.19
C GLN A 112 -7.58 3.19 -57.41
N PRO A 113 -8.14 2.49 -56.41
CA PRO A 113 -9.55 2.07 -56.55
C PRO A 113 -10.36 2.10 -55.24
N LYS A 114 -11.67 1.87 -55.40
CA LYS A 114 -12.80 2.15 -54.51
C LYS A 114 -12.93 1.21 -53.28
N SER A 115 -13.46 1.79 -52.18
CA SER A 115 -14.26 1.23 -51.07
C SER A 115 -13.78 -0.01 -50.30
N THR A 116 -13.60 0.11 -48.97
CA THR A 116 -14.31 -0.74 -47.98
C THR A 116 -14.25 -0.13 -46.58
N ILE A 117 -15.38 -0.20 -45.89
CA ILE A 117 -15.62 0.21 -44.50
C ILE A 117 -14.83 -0.72 -43.57
N PHE A 118 -14.00 -0.17 -42.68
CA PHE A 118 -13.55 -0.83 -41.46
C PHE A 118 -13.57 0.21 -40.33
N GLU A 119 -14.49 -0.01 -39.38
CA GLU A 119 -14.72 0.80 -38.20
C GLU A 119 -13.67 0.54 -37.10
N ASN A 120 -13.22 1.65 -36.51
CA ASN A 120 -12.90 1.83 -35.09
C ASN A 120 -11.73 1.00 -34.50
N GLY A 121 -10.50 1.50 -34.71
CA GLY A 121 -9.29 1.09 -33.99
C GLY A 121 -8.79 2.14 -32.99
N ASN A 122 -9.67 2.80 -32.24
CA ASN A 122 -9.27 3.77 -31.22
C ASN A 122 -9.09 3.07 -29.87
N ILE A 123 -7.85 3.03 -29.36
CA ILE A 123 -7.62 2.82 -27.93
C ILE A 123 -7.86 4.18 -27.27
N VAL A 124 -9.05 4.35 -26.68
CA VAL A 124 -9.35 5.44 -25.76
C VAL A 124 -8.62 5.12 -24.45
N LEU A 125 -7.51 5.80 -24.18
CA LEU A 125 -7.03 5.94 -22.81
C LEU A 125 -7.91 7.02 -22.17
N ASP A 126 -8.85 6.56 -21.35
CA ASP A 126 -9.73 7.40 -20.57
C ASP A 126 -8.90 8.25 -19.59
N ASP A 127 -8.93 9.58 -19.78
CA ASP A 127 -8.26 10.58 -18.93
C ASP A 127 -8.95 10.76 -17.55
N THR A 128 -9.90 9.88 -17.18
CA THR A 128 -10.66 9.99 -15.93
C THR A 128 -9.98 9.38 -14.70
N ILE A 129 -8.83 8.69 -14.82
CA ILE A 129 -8.02 8.28 -13.64
C ILE A 129 -7.00 9.37 -13.27
N LEU A 130 -7.45 10.62 -13.21
CA LEU A 130 -6.67 11.76 -12.68
C LEU A 130 -7.48 12.56 -11.64
N GLY A 131 -8.46 11.93 -11.00
CA GLY A 131 -9.24 12.52 -9.92
C GLY A 131 -9.10 11.68 -8.65
N SER A 132 -8.14 12.05 -7.80
CA SER A 132 -8.21 11.86 -6.34
C SER A 132 -8.99 10.62 -5.85
N ASN A 133 -8.40 9.44 -5.95
CA ASN A 133 -8.73 8.40 -4.98
C ASN A 133 -7.68 8.45 -3.90
N LEU A 134 -8.08 9.09 -2.79
CA LEU A 134 -7.54 8.79 -1.47
C LEU A 134 -7.45 7.27 -1.39
N ILE A 135 -6.24 6.72 -1.27
CA ILE A 135 -6.03 5.29 -1.16
C ILE A 135 -6.77 4.85 0.10
N GLU A 136 -7.96 4.30 -0.07
CA GLU A 136 -8.73 3.69 1.00
C GLU A 136 -8.16 2.28 1.16
N PHE A 137 -7.45 2.07 2.28
CA PHE A 137 -6.87 0.77 2.60
C PHE A 137 -8.01 -0.22 2.86
N PRO A 138 -7.98 -1.43 2.26
CA PRO A 138 -8.92 -2.48 2.60
C PRO A 138 -8.83 -2.84 4.09
N GLU A 139 -9.98 -3.04 4.72
CA GLU A 139 -10.16 -3.23 6.17
C GLU A 139 -9.60 -4.54 6.76
N GLU A 140 -8.91 -5.37 5.99
CA GLU A 140 -8.38 -6.64 6.49
C GLU A 140 -6.93 -6.83 6.08
N CYS A 141 -6.03 -6.20 6.84
CA CYS A 141 -4.63 -6.59 6.84
C CYS A 141 -4.43 -7.76 7.83
N SER A 142 -4.47 -8.99 7.32
CA SER A 142 -3.97 -10.17 8.03
C SER A 142 -2.46 -10.07 8.14
N TRP A 143 -1.97 -9.51 9.24
CA TRP A 143 -0.54 -9.40 9.54
C TRP A 143 -0.02 -10.65 10.25
N ASP A 144 0.05 -11.78 9.52
CA ASP A 144 0.81 -12.93 9.99
C ASP A 144 2.31 -12.65 9.78
N LEU A 145 3.01 -12.33 10.87
CA LEU A 145 4.47 -12.29 10.95
C LEU A 145 4.97 -13.13 12.13
#